data_AF-A0A928LTM2-F1
#
_entry.id   AF-A0A928LTM2-F1
#
_cell.length_a   1.000
_cell.length_b   1.000
_cell.length_c   1.000
_cell.angle_alpha   90.00
_cell.angle_beta   90.00
_cell.angle_gamma   90.00
#
_symmetry.space_group_name_H-M   'P 1'
#
loop_
_entity.id
_entity.type
_entity.pdbx_description
1 polymer ?
#
loop_
_entity_poly.entity_id
_entity_poly.type
_entity_poly.pdbx_seq_one_letter_code
_entity_poly.pdbx_strand_id
1 'polypeptide(L)'
;MKLNLKPSLLPALTLSGGLLTMLLRMWIYGIGTDDRGLLRVGTFPDVVSWIFVAVLFAMLFIGTQELNEATKYSFNFPASLHAVIGTGLAALGIFITSLVELLSGAERLGVFSSVLGLIAAAALGFIAYCRKGGMKPNLLFHSFVCIYLMFHLIANYRIWSAYPQLQTYVFELLAIVFVMLSCYQRAAFDAGHGNRKAYTFHGLAALFFCVAAIPGSANASFYIGCAAWMFTTPCSLKPLRKQPKKDEA
;
A
#
# COMPACT_ATOMS: atom_id res chain seq x y z
N MET A 1 -11.45 13.58 -23.92
CA MET A 1 -12.49 12.65 -23.43
C MET A 1 -12.37 12.58 -21.91
N LYS A 2 -13.27 13.22 -21.13
CA LYS A 2 -13.25 13.10 -19.66
C LYS A 2 -13.84 11.74 -19.30
N LEU A 3 -13.01 10.81 -18.82
CA LEU A 3 -13.50 9.53 -18.31
C LEU A 3 -14.34 9.84 -17.06
N ASN A 4 -15.65 9.64 -17.11
CA ASN A 4 -16.57 9.83 -15.97
C ASN A 4 -16.41 8.67 -14.96
N LEU A 5 -15.20 8.47 -14.45
CA LEU A 5 -14.93 7.43 -13.46
C LEU A 5 -15.41 7.91 -12.10
N LYS A 6 -16.45 7.26 -11.53
CA LYS A 6 -16.93 7.63 -10.20
C LYS A 6 -15.78 7.42 -9.18
N PRO A 7 -15.42 8.42 -8.36
CA PRO A 7 -14.36 8.29 -7.36
C PRO A 7 -14.56 7.12 -6.39
N SER A 8 -15.80 6.71 -6.15
CA SER A 8 -16.16 5.56 -5.32
C SER A 8 -15.81 4.21 -5.93
N LEU A 9 -15.59 4.14 -7.25
CA LEU A 9 -15.27 2.90 -7.96
C LEU A 9 -13.75 2.64 -8.03
N LEU A 10 -12.92 3.68 -7.81
CA LEU A 10 -11.45 3.55 -7.88
C LEU A 10 -10.89 2.45 -6.97
N PRO A 11 -11.27 2.33 -5.69
CA PRO A 11 -10.73 1.28 -4.82
C PRO A 11 -11.09 -0.13 -5.30
N ALA A 12 -12.32 -0.34 -5.78
CA ALA A 12 -12.78 -1.63 -6.30
C ALA A 12 -12.04 -2.01 -7.58
N LEU A 13 -11.92 -1.07 -8.53
CA LEU A 13 -11.16 -1.28 -9.77
C LEU A 13 -9.68 -1.59 -9.49
N THR A 14 -9.09 -0.89 -8.51
CA THR A 14 -7.70 -1.11 -8.10
C THR A 14 -7.51 -2.49 -7.49
N LEU A 15 -8.44 -2.93 -6.65
CA LEU A 15 -8.43 -4.27 -6.06
C LEU A 15 -8.58 -5.35 -7.14
N SER A 16 -9.57 -5.22 -8.03
CA SER A 16 -9.76 -6.15 -9.15
C SER A 16 -8.52 -6.22 -10.04
N GLY A 17 -7.87 -5.07 -10.27
CA GLY A 17 -6.63 -5.01 -11.02
C GLY A 17 -5.44 -5.69 -10.32
N GLY A 18 -5.32 -5.50 -9.00
CA GLY A 18 -4.34 -6.19 -8.18
C GLY A 18 -4.55 -7.71 -8.20
N LEU A 19 -5.80 -8.17 -8.10
CA LEU A 19 -6.16 -9.59 -8.17
C LEU A 19 -5.86 -10.20 -9.54
N LEU A 20 -6.16 -9.49 -10.64
CA LEU A 20 -5.80 -9.95 -11.98
C LEU A 20 -4.28 -10.08 -12.12
N THR A 21 -3.53 -9.10 -11.64
CA THR A 21 -2.05 -9.13 -11.66
C THR A 21 -1.51 -10.25 -10.77
N MET A 22 -2.15 -10.52 -9.63
CA MET A 22 -1.83 -11.65 -8.76
C MET A 22 -1.98 -12.98 -9.51
N LEU A 23 -3.08 -13.18 -10.25
CA LEU A 23 -3.29 -14.38 -11.06
C LEU A 23 -2.27 -14.50 -12.20
N LEU A 24 -1.95 -13.39 -12.87
CA LEU A 24 -0.90 -13.37 -13.90
C LEU A 24 0.46 -13.74 -13.32
N ARG A 25 0.80 -13.25 -12.12
CA ARG A 25 2.04 -13.63 -11.43
C ARG A 25 2.05 -15.11 -11.03
N MET A 26 0.94 -15.64 -10.52
CA MET A 26 0.81 -17.08 -10.27
C MET A 26 1.04 -17.89 -11.55
N TRP A 27 0.55 -17.41 -12.70
CA TRP A 27 0.80 -18.04 -13.99
C TRP A 27 2.28 -17.96 -14.40
N ILE A 28 2.94 -16.81 -14.25
CA ILE A 28 4.38 -16.67 -14.51
C ILE A 28 5.19 -17.66 -13.66
N TYR A 29 4.88 -17.77 -12.37
CA TYR A 29 5.53 -18.74 -11.49
C TYR A 29 5.24 -20.20 -11.89
N GLY A 30 4.04 -20.48 -12.41
CA GLY A 30 3.68 -21.80 -12.92
C GLY A 30 4.36 -22.19 -14.24
N ILE A 31 4.78 -21.22 -15.05
CA ILE A 31 5.56 -21.48 -16.29
C ILE A 31 6.98 -21.96 -15.94
N GLY A 32 7.48 -21.62 -14.75
CA GLY A 32 8.79 -22.04 -14.25
C GLY A 32 9.94 -21.18 -14.77
N THR A 33 11.16 -21.70 -14.58
CA THR A 33 12.39 -20.99 -14.91
C THR A 33 12.93 -21.36 -16.30
N ASP A 34 13.82 -20.52 -16.83
CA ASP A 34 14.64 -20.83 -18.00
C ASP A 34 15.85 -21.71 -17.61
N ASP A 35 16.68 -22.02 -18.60
CA ASP A 35 17.89 -22.84 -18.43
C ASP A 35 18.93 -22.20 -17.50
N ARG A 36 18.79 -20.90 -17.18
CA ARG A 36 19.65 -20.16 -16.26
C ARG A 36 19.07 -20.11 -14.84
N GLY A 37 17.94 -20.77 -14.59
CA GLY A 37 17.23 -20.73 -13.33
C GLY A 37 16.50 -19.41 -13.06
N LEU A 38 16.28 -18.59 -14.09
CA LEU A 38 15.62 -17.29 -14.01
C LEU A 38 14.16 -17.41 -14.43
N LEU A 39 13.27 -16.53 -13.93
CA LEU A 39 11.88 -16.50 -14.39
C LEU A 39 11.85 -16.12 -15.87
N ARG A 40 11.04 -16.82 -16.67
CA ARG A 40 10.92 -16.53 -18.10
C ARG A 40 10.33 -15.13 -18.34
N VAL A 41 11.18 -14.25 -18.86
CA VAL A 41 10.83 -12.87 -19.26
C VAL A 41 10.12 -12.85 -20.62
N GLY A 42 9.28 -11.85 -20.86
CA GLY A 42 8.66 -11.63 -22.17
C GLY A 42 7.57 -12.65 -22.55
N THR A 43 7.16 -13.49 -21.59
CA THR A 43 5.99 -14.35 -21.75
C THR A 43 4.72 -13.49 -21.80
N PHE A 44 3.66 -14.01 -22.41
CA PHE A 44 2.38 -13.31 -22.49
C PHE A 44 1.90 -12.73 -21.13
N PRO A 45 1.86 -13.50 -20.01
CA PRO A 45 1.42 -12.94 -18.73
C PRO A 45 2.35 -11.86 -18.16
N ASP A 46 3.65 -11.90 -18.47
CA ASP A 46 4.60 -10.85 -18.07
C ASP A 46 4.32 -9.53 -18.79
N VAL A 47 4.21 -9.57 -20.12
CA VAL A 47 3.88 -8.38 -20.93
C VAL A 47 2.53 -7.79 -20.53
N VAL A 48 1.52 -8.64 -20.35
CA VAL A 48 0.18 -8.19 -19.92
C VAL A 48 0.23 -7.54 -18.53
N SER A 49 1.01 -8.08 -17.60
CA SER A 49 1.16 -7.50 -16.27
C SER A 49 1.71 -6.07 -16.32
N TRP A 50 2.76 -5.82 -17.12
CA TRP A 50 3.34 -4.48 -17.25
C TRP A 50 2.42 -3.47 -17.95
N ILE A 51 1.72 -3.90 -19.01
CA ILE A 51 0.69 -3.07 -19.64
C ILE A 51 -0.38 -2.70 -18.61
N PHE A 52 -0.80 -3.67 -17.81
CA PHE A 52 -1.82 -3.46 -16.80
C PHE A 52 -1.37 -2.49 -15.69
N VAL A 53 -0.11 -2.61 -15.22
CA VAL A 53 0.51 -1.63 -14.31
C VAL A 53 0.47 -0.22 -14.91
N ALA A 54 0.91 -0.05 -16.16
CA ALA A 54 0.94 1.26 -16.82
C ALA A 54 -0.47 1.88 -16.96
N VAL A 55 -1.45 1.08 -17.39
CA VAL A 55 -2.84 1.51 -17.54
C VAL A 55 -3.45 1.87 -16.19
N LEU A 56 -3.21 1.08 -15.14
CA LEU A 56 -3.69 1.38 -13.79
C LEU A 56 -3.08 2.68 -13.27
N PHE A 57 -1.78 2.90 -13.43
CA PHE A 57 -1.13 4.13 -13.01
C PHE A 57 -1.70 5.37 -13.71
N ALA A 58 -1.93 5.28 -15.02
CA ALA A 58 -2.58 6.36 -15.77
C ALA A 58 -3.99 6.64 -15.24
N MET A 59 -4.78 5.58 -14.99
CA MET A 59 -6.13 5.72 -14.41
C MET A 59 -6.11 6.32 -13.01
N LEU A 60 -5.21 5.88 -12.12
CA LEU A 60 -5.07 6.42 -10.77
C LEU A 60 -4.63 7.89 -10.80
N PHE A 61 -3.68 8.23 -11.67
CA PHE A 61 -3.22 9.60 -11.84
C PHE A 61 -4.38 10.49 -12.29
N ILE A 62 -5.09 10.12 -13.36
CA ILE A 62 -6.23 10.90 -13.87
C ILE A 62 -7.34 11.01 -12.83
N GLY A 63 -7.73 9.88 -12.22
CA GLY A 63 -8.84 9.83 -11.26
C GLY A 63 -8.57 10.62 -9.97
N THR A 64 -7.31 10.74 -9.56
CA THR A 64 -6.94 11.52 -8.37
C THR A 64 -6.86 13.02 -8.63
N GLN A 65 -6.69 13.48 -9.88
CA GLN A 65 -6.74 14.91 -10.21
C GLN A 65 -8.12 15.53 -9.96
N GLU A 66 -9.19 14.73 -10.00
CA GLU A 66 -10.57 15.19 -9.76
C GLU A 66 -10.91 15.40 -8.28
N LEU A 67 -10.04 14.96 -7.36
CA LEU A 67 -10.25 15.11 -5.92
C LEU A 67 -9.97 16.53 -5.45
N ASN A 68 -10.78 17.04 -4.53
CA ASN A 68 -10.52 18.31 -3.87
C ASN A 68 -9.32 18.25 -2.93
N GLU A 69 -8.61 19.38 -2.84
CA GLU A 69 -7.57 19.60 -1.85
C GLU A 69 -8.20 19.99 -0.51
N ALA A 70 -8.67 18.99 0.22
CA ALA A 70 -9.04 19.15 1.63
C ALA A 70 -7.86 18.71 2.49
N THR A 71 -7.29 19.62 3.26
CA THR A 71 -6.10 19.37 4.12
C THR A 71 -6.49 19.01 5.56
N LYS A 72 -7.67 19.44 6.04
CA LYS A 72 -8.08 19.19 7.43
C LYS A 72 -8.37 17.71 7.69
N TYR A 73 -7.83 17.19 8.80
CA TYR A 73 -7.98 15.80 9.20
C TYR A 73 -9.45 15.37 9.36
N SER A 74 -10.26 16.14 10.09
CA SER A 74 -11.65 15.79 10.41
C SER A 74 -12.57 15.62 9.18
N PHE A 75 -12.29 16.32 8.09
CA PHE A 75 -13.04 16.18 6.85
C PHE A 75 -12.69 14.92 6.07
N ASN A 76 -11.43 14.50 6.12
CA ASN A 76 -10.96 13.34 5.37
C ASN A 76 -11.12 12.05 6.16
N PHE A 77 -10.97 12.09 7.49
CA PHE A 77 -10.86 10.91 8.34
C PHE A 77 -11.94 10.89 9.43
N PRO A 78 -13.25 10.80 9.08
CA PRO A 78 -14.30 10.61 10.07
C PRO A 78 -14.15 9.24 10.76
N ALA A 79 -14.87 9.05 11.88
CA ALA A 79 -15.00 7.75 12.53
C ALA A 79 -15.50 6.71 11.51
N SER A 80 -14.83 5.55 11.43
CA SER A 80 -15.16 4.54 10.42
C SER A 80 -14.72 3.15 10.85
N LEU A 81 -15.67 2.23 10.96
CA LEU A 81 -15.41 0.83 11.30
C LEU A 81 -14.53 0.13 10.26
N HIS A 82 -14.75 0.40 8.97
CA HIS A 82 -13.92 -0.15 7.89
C HIS A 82 -12.45 0.26 8.05
N ALA A 83 -12.20 1.52 8.39
CA ALA A 83 -10.84 2.01 8.63
C ALA A 83 -10.21 1.38 9.88
N VAL A 84 -11.00 1.09 10.92
CA VAL A 84 -10.54 0.33 12.11
C VAL A 84 -10.11 -1.08 11.70
N ILE A 85 -10.97 -1.80 10.97
CA ILE A 85 -10.70 -3.17 10.53
C ILE A 85 -9.44 -3.21 9.66
N GLY A 86 -9.34 -2.37 8.64
CA GLY A 86 -8.17 -2.37 7.76
C GLY A 86 -6.87 -1.97 8.47
N THR A 87 -6.91 -0.97 9.35
CA THR A 87 -5.73 -0.58 10.14
C THR A 87 -5.33 -1.70 11.12
N GLY A 88 -6.31 -2.37 11.73
CA GLY A 88 -6.08 -3.52 12.61
C GLY A 88 -5.49 -4.73 11.87
N LEU A 89 -5.95 -5.00 10.64
CA LEU A 89 -5.38 -6.06 9.79
C LEU A 89 -3.93 -5.74 9.37
N ALA A 90 -3.60 -4.48 9.08
CA ALA A 90 -2.20 -4.08 8.87
C ALA A 90 -1.36 -4.26 10.13
N ALA A 91 -1.87 -3.86 11.30
CA ALA A 91 -1.18 -4.08 12.56
C ALA A 91 -0.88 -5.57 12.79
N LEU A 92 -1.87 -6.43 12.55
CA LEU A 92 -1.72 -7.89 12.68
C LEU A 92 -0.73 -8.46 11.65
N GLY A 93 -0.80 -8.03 10.39
CA GLY A 93 0.11 -8.46 9.33
C GLY A 93 1.56 -8.10 9.63
N ILE A 94 1.80 -6.87 10.09
CA ILE A 94 3.13 -6.40 10.51
C ILE A 94 3.60 -7.15 11.76
N PHE A 95 2.74 -7.35 12.75
CA PHE A 95 3.06 -8.11 13.96
C PHE A 95 3.51 -9.54 13.63
N ILE A 96 2.72 -10.26 12.82
CA ILE A 96 3.04 -11.64 12.42
C ILE A 96 4.37 -11.66 11.66
N THR A 97 4.56 -10.77 10.69
CA THR A 97 5.80 -10.72 9.89
C THR A 97 7.02 -10.47 10.77
N SER A 98 6.92 -9.50 11.68
CA SER A 98 8.00 -9.14 12.60
C SER A 98 8.31 -10.25 13.61
N LEU A 99 7.26 -10.96 14.07
CA LEU A 99 7.42 -12.09 15.00
C LEU A 99 8.07 -13.29 14.31
N VAL A 100 7.64 -13.62 13.09
CA VAL A 100 8.25 -14.70 12.29
C VAL A 100 9.71 -14.40 12.00
N GLU A 101 10.03 -13.16 11.58
CA GLU A 101 11.41 -12.74 11.33
C GLU A 101 12.27 -12.90 12.60
N LEU A 102 11.79 -12.45 13.76
CA LEU A 102 12.50 -12.60 15.03
C LEU A 102 12.71 -14.07 15.45
N LEU A 103 11.70 -14.91 15.27
CA LEU A 103 11.76 -16.34 15.61
C LEU A 103 12.62 -17.16 14.65
N SER A 104 12.76 -16.71 13.40
CA SER A 104 13.52 -17.40 12.35
C SER A 104 15.05 -17.25 12.49
N GLY A 105 15.53 -16.56 13.53
CA GLY A 105 16.96 -16.34 13.74
C GLY A 105 17.52 -15.24 12.83
N ALA A 106 16.78 -14.14 12.66
CA ALA A 106 17.20 -13.03 11.81
C ALA A 106 18.59 -12.48 12.17
N GLU A 107 19.31 -12.00 11.14
CA GLU A 107 20.54 -11.25 11.33
C GLU A 107 20.29 -9.95 12.13
N ARG A 108 21.34 -9.31 12.64
CA ARG A 108 21.23 -8.10 13.49
C ARG A 108 20.31 -7.01 12.92
N LEU A 109 20.36 -6.77 11.61
CA LEU A 109 19.49 -5.79 10.96
C LEU A 109 18.02 -6.25 10.90
N GLY A 110 17.78 -7.54 10.67
CA GLY A 110 16.44 -8.11 10.68
C GLY A 110 15.82 -8.13 12.09
N VAL A 111 16.62 -8.39 13.13
CA VAL A 111 16.20 -8.22 14.53
C VAL A 111 15.81 -6.77 14.80
N PHE A 112 16.61 -5.81 14.36
CA PHE A 112 16.30 -4.38 14.52
C PHE A 112 15.02 -3.98 13.79
N SER A 113 14.85 -4.41 12.53
CA SER A 113 13.64 -4.24 11.73
C SER A 113 12.42 -4.86 12.43
N SER A 114 12.56 -6.06 12.99
CA SER A 114 11.51 -6.78 13.70
C SER A 114 11.04 -6.04 14.96
N VAL A 115 11.97 -5.53 15.77
CA VAL A 115 11.64 -4.72 16.96
C VAL A 115 10.89 -3.46 16.56
N LEU A 116 11.35 -2.75 15.52
CA LEU A 116 10.62 -1.61 14.96
C LEU A 116 9.23 -2.01 14.44
N GLY A 117 9.10 -3.19 13.85
CA GLY A 117 7.83 -3.72 13.37
C GLY A 117 6.84 -4.01 14.49
N LEU A 118 7.29 -4.54 15.63
CA LEU A 118 6.43 -4.72 16.81
C LEU A 118 5.96 -3.37 17.37
N ILE A 119 6.84 -2.37 17.41
CA ILE A 119 6.49 -1.00 17.81
C ILE A 119 5.49 -0.39 16.81
N ALA A 120 5.72 -0.56 15.51
CA ALA A 120 4.83 -0.08 14.46
C ALA A 120 3.45 -0.76 14.49
N ALA A 121 3.39 -2.06 14.79
CA ALA A 121 2.14 -2.78 14.98
C ALA A 121 1.34 -2.24 16.18
N ALA A 122 2.00 -2.00 17.31
CA ALA A 122 1.37 -1.37 18.48
C ALA A 122 0.86 0.05 18.16
N ALA A 123 1.67 0.85 17.44
CA ALA A 123 1.28 2.17 16.97
C ALA A 123 0.06 2.13 16.04
N LEU A 124 -0.01 1.18 15.10
CA LEU A 124 -1.18 0.98 14.24
C LEU A 124 -2.41 0.52 15.02
N GLY A 125 -2.23 -0.31 16.04
CA GLY A 125 -3.31 -0.68 16.97
C GLY A 125 -3.90 0.54 17.67
N PHE A 126 -3.05 1.45 18.16
CA PHE A 126 -3.49 2.71 18.74
C PHE A 126 -4.16 3.64 17.71
N ILE A 127 -3.61 3.73 16.49
CA ILE A 127 -4.23 4.47 15.39
C ILE A 127 -5.62 3.88 15.09
N ALA A 128 -5.78 2.56 15.05
CA ALA A 128 -7.08 1.92 14.83
C ALA A 128 -8.08 2.29 15.93
N TYR A 129 -7.64 2.35 17.20
CA TYR A 129 -8.46 2.86 18.29
C TYR A 129 -8.89 4.34 18.06
N CYS A 130 -7.95 5.21 17.69
CA CYS A 130 -8.26 6.61 17.34
C CYS A 130 -9.26 6.71 16.16
N ARG A 131 -9.15 5.83 15.16
CA ARG A 131 -10.07 5.77 14.00
C ARG A 131 -11.50 5.41 14.41
N LYS A 132 -11.70 4.66 15.49
CA LYS A 132 -13.05 4.33 16.01
C LYS A 132 -13.79 5.58 16.50
N GLY A 133 -13.08 6.49 17.17
CA GLY A 133 -13.64 7.74 17.68
C GLY A 133 -13.56 8.93 16.72
N GLY A 134 -12.97 8.77 15.52
CA GLY A 134 -12.69 9.90 14.62
C GLY A 134 -11.64 10.87 15.18
N MET A 135 -10.86 10.43 16.17
CA MET A 135 -9.83 11.23 16.81
C MET A 135 -8.60 11.35 15.91
N LYS A 136 -7.88 12.46 16.06
CA LYS A 136 -6.61 12.69 15.39
C LYS A 136 -5.49 12.02 16.20
N PRO A 137 -4.78 11.01 15.66
CA PRO A 137 -3.63 10.43 16.33
C PRO A 137 -2.46 11.42 16.38
N ASN A 138 -1.51 11.19 17.27
CA ASN A 138 -0.25 11.93 17.26
C ASN A 138 0.58 11.52 16.03
N LEU A 139 1.19 12.49 15.35
CA LEU A 139 2.10 12.34 14.23
C LEU A 139 3.16 11.24 14.45
N LEU A 140 3.63 11.09 15.69
CA LEU A 140 4.67 10.11 16.05
C LEU A 140 4.24 8.67 15.73
N PHE A 141 2.96 8.33 15.86
CA PHE A 141 2.51 6.96 15.60
C PHE A 141 2.69 6.55 14.14
N HIS A 142 2.33 7.39 13.18
CA HIS A 142 2.60 7.14 11.76
C HIS A 142 4.08 7.25 11.42
N SER A 143 4.83 8.08 12.15
CA SER A 143 6.29 8.19 11.98
C SER A 143 7.00 6.89 12.34
N PHE A 144 6.61 6.23 13.44
CA PHE A 144 7.15 4.90 13.79
C PHE A 144 6.88 3.86 12.70
N VAL A 145 5.68 3.88 12.10
CA VAL A 145 5.34 2.98 10.99
C VAL A 145 6.20 3.27 9.75
N CYS A 146 6.44 4.55 9.41
CA CYS A 146 7.32 4.92 8.31
C CYS A 146 8.77 4.46 8.54
N ILE A 147 9.30 4.64 9.75
CA ILE A 147 10.65 4.20 10.11
C ILE A 147 10.76 2.68 9.98
N TYR A 148 9.79 1.93 10.50
CA TYR A 148 9.73 0.49 10.30
C TYR A 148 9.73 0.11 8.82
N LEU A 149 8.85 0.70 8.00
CA LEU A 149 8.75 0.38 6.57
C LEU A 149 10.06 0.65 5.82
N MET A 150 10.78 1.70 6.19
CA MET A 150 12.10 2.01 5.66
C MET A 150 13.12 0.91 6.01
N PHE A 151 13.23 0.51 7.28
CA PHE A 151 14.15 -0.55 7.68
C PHE A 151 13.75 -1.92 7.14
N HIS A 152 12.46 -2.21 7.08
CA HIS A 152 11.92 -3.44 6.48
C HIS A 152 12.25 -3.49 4.98
N LEU A 153 12.14 -2.38 4.25
CA LEU A 153 12.57 -2.28 2.86
C LEU A 153 14.08 -2.56 2.73
N ILE A 154 14.92 -1.92 3.55
CA ILE A 154 16.37 -2.10 3.50
C ILE A 154 16.76 -3.55 3.80
N ALA A 155 16.16 -4.16 4.83
CA ALA A 155 16.43 -5.54 5.22
C ALA A 155 16.07 -6.52 4.09
N ASN A 156 14.87 -6.40 3.50
CA ASN A 156 14.44 -7.24 2.39
C ASN A 156 15.25 -6.97 1.12
N TYR A 157 15.54 -5.71 0.80
CA TYR A 157 16.29 -5.35 -0.40
C TYR A 157 17.72 -5.92 -0.39
N ARG A 158 18.37 -6.03 0.77
CA ARG A 158 19.67 -6.69 0.87
C ARG A 158 19.62 -8.14 0.40
N ILE A 159 18.55 -8.87 0.76
CA ILE A 159 18.33 -10.25 0.31
C ILE A 159 17.95 -10.25 -1.17
N TRP A 160 17.04 -9.36 -1.58
CA TRP A 160 16.54 -9.33 -2.95
C TRP A 160 17.59 -8.92 -3.99
N SER A 161 18.52 -8.04 -3.61
CA SER A 161 19.59 -7.57 -4.49
C SER A 161 20.58 -8.67 -4.90
N ALA A 162 20.57 -9.81 -4.20
CA ALA A 162 21.33 -10.98 -4.60
C ALA A 162 20.72 -11.70 -5.81
N TYR A 163 19.42 -11.52 -6.08
CA TYR A 163 18.79 -12.09 -7.27
C TYR A 163 19.15 -11.26 -8.51
N PRO A 164 19.64 -11.89 -9.59
CA PRO A 164 20.04 -11.18 -10.81
C PRO A 164 18.84 -10.60 -11.59
N GLN A 165 17.61 -11.01 -11.27
CA GLN A 165 16.41 -10.61 -11.99
C GLN A 165 15.46 -9.78 -11.11
N LEU A 166 15.24 -8.53 -11.54
CA LEU A 166 14.37 -7.57 -10.84
C LEU A 166 12.89 -8.02 -10.79
N GLN A 167 12.41 -8.72 -11.82
CA GLN A 167 11.01 -9.17 -11.94
C GLN A 167 10.54 -10.05 -10.76
N THR A 168 11.47 -10.74 -10.09
CA THR A 168 11.17 -11.60 -8.95
C THR A 168 10.65 -10.83 -7.75
N TYR A 169 11.16 -9.61 -7.51
CA TYR A 169 10.89 -8.85 -6.28
C TYR A 169 10.38 -7.42 -6.53
N VAL A 170 10.23 -6.98 -7.77
CA VAL A 170 9.81 -5.60 -8.08
C VAL A 170 8.43 -5.24 -7.50
N PHE A 171 7.48 -6.18 -7.51
CA PHE A 171 6.15 -5.94 -6.94
C PHE A 171 6.19 -5.80 -5.42
N GLU A 172 7.02 -6.60 -4.76
CA GLU A 172 7.27 -6.54 -3.32
C GLU A 172 7.93 -5.21 -2.92
N LEU A 173 8.97 -4.81 -3.65
CA LEU A 173 9.66 -3.54 -3.47
C LEU A 173 8.71 -2.36 -3.63
N LEU A 174 7.95 -2.32 -4.73
CA LEU A 174 7.00 -1.24 -4.99
C LEU A 174 5.87 -1.23 -3.95
N ALA A 175 5.40 -2.39 -3.48
CA ALA A 175 4.40 -2.47 -2.42
C ALA A 175 4.89 -1.75 -1.15
N ILE A 176 6.09 -2.06 -0.66
CA ILE A 176 6.63 -1.42 0.56
C ILE A 176 6.81 0.08 0.34
N VAL A 177 7.36 0.49 -0.81
CA VAL A 177 7.55 1.91 -1.15
C VAL A 177 6.24 2.68 -1.17
N PHE A 178 5.20 2.18 -1.84
CA PHE A 178 3.92 2.87 -1.91
C PHE A 178 3.16 2.85 -0.57
N VAL A 179 3.25 1.78 0.22
CA VAL A 179 2.71 1.76 1.59
C VAL A 179 3.40 2.81 2.45
N MET A 180 4.73 2.94 2.34
CA MET A 180 5.52 3.95 3.03
C MET A 180 5.14 5.37 2.61
N LEU A 181 5.00 5.64 1.31
CA LEU A 181 4.55 6.94 0.80
C LEU A 181 3.13 7.28 1.27
N SER A 182 2.22 6.31 1.26
CA SER A 182 0.87 6.47 1.79
C SER A 182 0.89 6.78 3.29
N CYS A 183 1.73 6.07 4.06
CA CYS A 183 1.92 6.30 5.49
C CYS A 183 2.50 7.69 5.77
N TYR A 184 3.49 8.13 4.99
CA TYR A 184 4.08 9.47 5.07
C TYR A 184 3.04 10.56 4.81
N GLN A 185 2.21 10.40 3.77
CA GLN A 185 1.12 11.35 3.50
C GLN A 185 0.09 11.37 4.63
N ARG A 186 -0.11 10.24 5.33
CA ARG A 186 -0.97 10.14 6.50
C ARG A 186 -0.39 10.88 7.70
N ALA A 187 0.92 10.72 7.95
CA ALA A 187 1.64 11.53 8.92
C ALA A 187 1.52 13.04 8.58
N ALA A 188 1.63 13.42 7.30
CA ALA A 188 1.44 14.81 6.89
C ALA A 188 0.04 15.34 7.20
N PHE A 189 -1.02 14.52 7.12
CA PHE A 189 -2.36 14.89 7.59
C PHE A 189 -2.42 15.13 9.11
N ASP A 190 -1.68 14.35 9.89
CA ASP A 190 -1.56 14.55 11.33
C ASP A 190 -0.75 15.83 11.66
N ALA A 191 0.16 16.25 10.79
CA ALA A 191 0.82 17.55 10.88
C ALA A 191 -0.02 18.73 10.33
N GLY A 192 -1.15 18.47 9.67
CA GLY A 192 -2.00 19.49 9.04
C GLY A 192 -1.57 19.92 7.63
N HIS A 193 -0.56 19.25 7.05
CA HIS A 193 -0.01 19.49 5.70
C HIS A 193 -0.39 18.40 4.70
N GLY A 194 -1.44 17.61 4.99
CA GLY A 194 -1.78 16.44 4.18
C GLY A 194 -2.35 16.80 2.81
N ASN A 195 -1.86 16.12 1.77
CA ASN A 195 -2.38 16.24 0.41
C ASN A 195 -3.27 15.03 0.07
N ARG A 196 -4.57 15.28 -0.11
CA ARG A 196 -5.56 14.22 -0.38
C ARG A 196 -5.32 13.48 -1.69
N LYS A 197 -4.91 14.19 -2.74
CA LYS A 197 -4.64 13.61 -4.05
C LYS A 197 -3.47 12.65 -3.96
N ALA A 198 -2.36 13.14 -3.40
CA ALA A 198 -1.17 12.34 -3.17
C ALA A 198 -1.48 11.12 -2.28
N TYR A 199 -2.16 11.31 -1.16
CA TYR A 199 -2.52 10.20 -0.27
C TYR A 199 -3.35 9.12 -0.98
N THR A 200 -4.36 9.53 -1.76
CA THR A 200 -5.24 8.59 -2.45
C THR A 200 -4.50 7.88 -3.58
N PHE A 201 -3.63 8.58 -4.32
CA PHE A 201 -2.79 8.00 -5.36
C PHE A 201 -1.84 6.95 -4.78
N HIS A 202 -1.03 7.32 -3.78
CA HIS A 202 -0.07 6.39 -3.18
C HIS A 202 -0.77 5.24 -2.46
N GLY A 203 -1.90 5.49 -1.79
CA GLY A 203 -2.68 4.45 -1.13
C GLY A 203 -3.28 3.43 -2.10
N LEU A 204 -3.83 3.87 -3.23
CA LEU A 204 -4.36 2.94 -4.24
C LEU A 204 -3.24 2.21 -4.98
N ALA A 205 -2.13 2.88 -5.30
CA ALA A 205 -0.96 2.19 -5.83
C ALA A 205 -0.43 1.13 -4.85
N ALA A 206 -0.37 1.46 -3.55
CA ALA A 206 -0.01 0.52 -2.50
C ALA A 206 -0.95 -0.68 -2.45
N LEU A 207 -2.27 -0.46 -2.50
CA LEU A 207 -3.26 -1.54 -2.56
C LEU A 207 -2.97 -2.49 -3.73
N PHE A 208 -2.77 -1.94 -4.93
CA PHE A 208 -2.49 -2.72 -6.13
C PHE A 208 -1.23 -3.58 -5.95
N PHE A 209 -0.11 -2.97 -5.56
CA PHE A 209 1.15 -3.70 -5.42
C PHE A 209 1.15 -4.69 -4.26
N CYS A 210 0.50 -4.38 -3.13
CA CYS A 210 0.38 -5.33 -2.03
C CYS A 210 -0.38 -6.58 -2.47
N VAL A 211 -1.49 -6.46 -3.21
CA VAL A 211 -2.22 -7.63 -3.72
C VAL A 211 -1.38 -8.37 -4.76
N ALA A 212 -0.75 -7.63 -5.67
CA ALA A 212 0.13 -8.22 -6.68
C ALA A 212 1.34 -8.92 -6.05
N ALA A 213 1.85 -8.46 -4.90
CA ALA A 213 3.04 -8.97 -4.22
C ALA A 213 2.85 -10.36 -3.58
N ILE A 214 1.61 -10.75 -3.25
CA ILE A 214 1.29 -11.99 -2.49
C ILE A 214 1.92 -13.27 -3.08
N PRO A 215 1.84 -13.53 -4.40
CA PRO A 215 2.41 -14.75 -4.98
C PRO A 215 3.93 -14.72 -4.90
N GLY A 216 4.51 -15.77 -4.32
CA GLY A 216 5.96 -15.92 -4.18
C GLY A 216 6.61 -15.15 -3.03
N SER A 217 5.83 -14.38 -2.26
CA SER A 217 6.36 -13.56 -1.16
C SER A 217 6.51 -14.38 0.13
N ALA A 218 7.66 -14.23 0.80
CA ALA A 218 7.86 -14.74 2.17
C ALA A 218 7.03 -13.97 3.22
N ASN A 219 6.68 -12.70 2.94
CA ASN A 219 6.00 -11.79 3.86
C ASN A 219 4.53 -11.59 3.48
N ALA A 220 3.81 -12.66 3.12
CA ALA A 220 2.45 -12.56 2.61
C ALA A 220 1.48 -11.90 3.61
N SER A 221 1.67 -12.15 4.90
CA SER A 221 0.88 -11.54 5.98
C SER A 221 1.02 -10.02 6.02
N PHE A 222 2.23 -9.48 5.81
CA PHE A 222 2.46 -8.04 5.67
C PHE A 222 1.67 -7.45 4.51
N TYR A 223 1.77 -8.05 3.31
CA TYR A 223 1.12 -7.52 2.11
C TYR A 223 -0.40 -7.61 2.21
N ILE A 224 -0.96 -8.71 2.73
CA ILE A 224 -2.41 -8.85 2.95
C ILE A 224 -2.92 -7.79 3.93
N GLY A 225 -2.22 -7.61 5.06
CA GLY A 225 -2.59 -6.60 6.06
C GLY A 225 -2.55 -5.18 5.50
N CYS A 226 -1.47 -4.85 4.77
CA CYS A 226 -1.32 -3.53 4.14
C CYS A 226 -2.35 -3.30 3.02
N ALA A 227 -2.65 -4.31 2.20
CA ALA A 227 -3.71 -4.23 1.20
C ALA A 227 -5.06 -3.93 1.85
N ALA A 228 -5.42 -4.62 2.93
CA ALA A 228 -6.66 -4.36 3.67
C ALA A 228 -6.70 -2.92 4.21
N TRP A 229 -5.59 -2.42 4.74
CA TRP A 229 -5.50 -1.05 5.24
C TRP A 229 -5.67 0.01 4.13
N MET A 230 -5.03 -0.22 2.99
CA MET A 230 -5.11 0.67 1.84
C MET A 230 -6.45 0.60 1.12
N PHE A 231 -7.16 -0.53 1.18
CA PHE A 231 -8.51 -0.67 0.62
C PHE A 231 -9.57 0.07 1.44
N THR A 232 -9.53 -0.06 2.77
CA THR A 232 -10.60 0.49 3.61
C THR A 232 -10.47 1.98 3.87
N THR A 233 -9.28 2.56 3.70
CA THR A 233 -9.07 3.98 4.01
C THR A 233 -9.70 4.94 2.97
N PRO A 234 -9.55 4.73 1.65
CA PRO A 234 -10.23 5.51 0.62
C PRO A 234 -11.76 5.38 0.68
N CYS A 235 -12.28 4.19 0.99
CA CYS A 235 -13.71 3.94 1.19
C CYS A 235 -14.31 4.73 2.38
N SER A 236 -13.44 5.23 3.28
CA SER A 236 -13.83 6.10 4.40
C SER A 236 -13.74 7.60 4.10
N LEU A 237 -13.16 8.00 2.96
CA LEU A 237 -13.01 9.41 2.60
C LEU A 237 -14.37 9.96 2.12
N LYS A 238 -14.90 11.01 2.76
CA LYS A 238 -16.12 11.67 2.27
C LYS A 238 -15.92 12.17 0.83
N PRO A 239 -16.85 11.93 -0.11
CA PRO A 239 -16.73 12.41 -1.48
C PRO A 239 -16.80 13.94 -1.49
N LEU A 240 -15.64 14.60 -1.58
CA LEU A 240 -15.55 16.04 -1.82
C LEU A 240 -15.20 16.21 -3.30
N ARG A 241 -16.22 16.21 -4.14
CA ARG A 241 -16.06 16.49 -5.57
C ARG A 241 -15.71 17.96 -5.75
N LYS A 242 -14.79 18.27 -6.66
CA LYS A 242 -14.54 19.65 -7.10
C LYS A 242 -15.86 20.28 -7.51
N GLN A 243 -16.32 21.26 -6.73
CA GLN A 243 -17.49 22.03 -7.13
C GLN A 243 -17.11 22.73 -8.44
N PRO A 244 -17.99 22.72 -9.46
CA PRO A 244 -17.73 23.52 -10.65
C PRO A 244 -17.50 24.95 -10.17
N LYS A 245 -16.45 25.61 -10.67
CA LYS A 245 -16.32 27.06 -10.53
C LYS A 245 -17.66 27.60 -11.00
N LYS A 246 -18.41 28.26 -10.11
CA LYS A 246 -19.49 29.13 -10.57
C LYS A 246 -18.78 30.17 -11.42
N ASP A 247 -19.05 30.14 -12.71
CA ASP A 247 -18.66 31.22 -13.60
C ASP A 247 -19.23 32.50 -12.98
N GLU A 248 -18.33 33.41 -12.60
CA GLU A 248 -18.71 34.77 -12.24
C GLU A 248 -19.37 35.39 -13.48
N ALA A 249 -20.53 35.98 -13.24
CA ALA A 249 -21.47 36.50 -14.23
C ALA A 249 -20.88 37.54 -15.19
#